data_AF-A0A8J6BHR9-F1
#
_entry.id   AF-A0A8J6BHR9-F1
#
_cell.length_a   1.000
_cell.length_b   1.000
_cell.length_c   1.000
_cell.angle_alpha   90.00
_cell.angle_beta   90.00
_cell.angle_gamma   90.00
#
_symmetry.space_group_name_H-M   'P 1'
#
loop_
_entity.id
_entity.type
_entity.pdbx_description
1 polymer ?
#
loop_
_entity_poly.entity_id
_entity_poly.type
_entity_poly.pdbx_seq_one_letter_code
_entity_poly.pdbx_strand_id
1 'polypeptide(L)'
;MSLWVDKYRPTSLSKLDYHKEQATQLRNLVQCGDFPHLLVFGPSGAGKKTRIMCLLRELYGAGVEKLRIEHQTITTPSKKKIEISTIASNYHLEVNPSDITHTISLYSSVVLLTEVDKLTKDAQHALRRTMEKYMSTCRLILCCNSTSKVIAPIRSRCLAVRVAAPSIEEVRGRLYELLTHCIPPEIIMKSLLSELLNNCDGQLKADVAQMAAYYEHRLQLGSKAIYHLEAFVAKFMAIYKRFMEDGLEAMMF
;
A
#
# COMPACT_ATOMS: atom_id res chain seq x y z
N MET A 1 -14.42 4.51 14.40
CA MET A 1 -13.29 5.33 14.91
C MET A 1 -12.32 5.53 13.77
N SER A 2 -12.17 6.76 13.26
CA SER A 2 -11.14 7.06 12.25
C SER A 2 -9.78 6.76 12.86
N LEU A 3 -9.06 5.76 12.33
CA LEU A 3 -7.66 5.57 12.70
C LEU A 3 -6.90 6.87 12.43
N TRP A 4 -6.04 7.29 13.35
CA TRP A 4 -5.21 8.50 13.18
C TRP A 4 -4.35 8.42 11.92
N VAL A 5 -4.00 7.18 11.53
CA VAL A 5 -3.33 6.83 10.28
C VAL A 5 -4.05 7.41 9.06
N ASP A 6 -5.38 7.41 9.03
CA ASP A 6 -6.15 7.94 7.91
C ASP A 6 -6.33 9.46 8.00
N LYS A 7 -6.35 10.02 9.23
CA LYS A 7 -6.43 11.47 9.46
C LYS A 7 -5.16 12.20 9.04
N TYR A 8 -3.99 11.61 9.29
CA TYR A 8 -2.67 12.17 8.93
C TYR A 8 -2.16 11.69 7.57
N ARG A 9 -2.97 10.90 6.84
CA ARG A 9 -2.63 10.48 5.49
C ARG A 9 -2.47 11.73 4.61
N PRO A 10 -1.32 11.91 3.93
CA PRO A 10 -1.15 13.04 3.05
C PRO A 10 -2.11 12.90 1.87
N THR A 11 -2.77 14.01 1.56
CA THR A 11 -3.82 14.04 0.55
C THR A 11 -3.37 14.63 -0.77
N SER A 12 -2.15 15.18 -0.86
CA SER A 12 -1.64 15.85 -2.06
C SER A 12 -0.23 15.38 -2.37
N LEU A 13 0.17 15.36 -3.65
CA LEU A 13 1.53 14.96 -4.04
C LEU A 13 2.60 15.88 -3.43
N SER A 14 2.30 17.16 -3.22
CA SER A 14 3.19 18.12 -2.55
C SER A 14 3.37 17.89 -1.05
N LYS A 15 2.41 17.20 -0.40
CA LYS A 15 2.44 16.85 1.03
C LYS A 15 3.01 15.44 1.26
N LEU A 16 3.59 14.81 0.24
CA LEU A 16 4.30 13.53 0.42
C LEU A 16 5.60 13.77 1.19
N ASP A 17 5.85 12.95 2.20
CA ASP A 17 6.99 13.20 3.11
C ASP A 17 8.30 12.65 2.56
N TYR A 18 8.23 11.58 1.78
CA TYR A 18 9.38 10.83 1.28
C TYR A 18 9.39 10.66 -0.25
N HIS A 19 10.57 10.47 -0.82
CA HIS A 19 10.85 10.40 -2.27
C HIS A 19 10.21 11.55 -3.07
N LYS A 20 10.55 12.80 -2.72
CA LYS A 20 10.02 14.02 -3.38
C LYS A 20 10.31 14.08 -4.87
N GLU A 21 11.43 13.49 -5.32
CA GLU A 21 11.76 13.38 -6.74
C GLU A 21 10.72 12.55 -7.50
N GLN A 22 10.35 11.38 -6.97
CA GLN A 22 9.32 10.54 -7.56
C GLN A 22 7.96 11.22 -7.56
N ALA A 23 7.63 11.97 -6.50
CA ALA A 23 6.41 12.76 -6.46
C ALA A 23 6.38 13.82 -7.57
N THR A 24 7.54 14.46 -7.84
CA THR A 24 7.69 15.44 -8.91
C THR A 24 7.55 14.80 -10.29
N GLN A 25 8.16 13.62 -10.50
CA GLN A 25 8.00 12.86 -11.75
C GLN A 25 6.55 12.45 -12.00
N LEU A 26 5.85 11.96 -10.97
CA LEU A 26 4.43 11.63 -11.05
C LEU A 26 3.58 12.87 -11.35
N ARG A 27 3.94 14.03 -10.78
CA ARG A 27 3.27 15.29 -11.06
C ARG A 27 3.44 15.74 -12.50
N ASN A 28 4.66 15.66 -13.03
CA ASN A 28 4.94 15.98 -14.42
C ASN A 28 4.17 15.06 -15.37
N LEU A 29 4.07 13.77 -15.03
CA LEU A 29 3.27 12.80 -15.80
C LEU A 29 1.80 13.20 -15.88
N VAL A 30 1.21 13.68 -14.78
CA VAL A 30 -0.18 14.17 -14.75
C VAL A 30 -0.34 15.44 -15.60
N GLN A 31 0.62 16.35 -15.54
CA GLN A 31 0.58 17.61 -16.31
C GLN A 31 0.68 17.39 -17.83
N CYS A 32 1.40 16.36 -18.27
CA CYS A 32 1.51 16.00 -19.68
C CYS A 32 0.21 15.45 -20.30
N GLY A 33 -0.78 15.08 -19.49
CA GLY A 33 -2.12 14.67 -19.95
C GLY A 33 -2.23 13.26 -20.55
N ASP A 34 -1.11 12.60 -20.92
CA ASP A 34 -1.11 11.19 -21.32
C ASP A 34 -0.75 10.29 -20.15
N PHE A 35 -1.75 9.56 -19.64
CA PHE A 35 -1.62 8.71 -18.47
C PHE A 35 -1.47 7.22 -18.88
N PRO A 36 -0.26 6.63 -18.86
CA PRO A 36 -0.08 5.22 -19.18
C PRO A 36 -0.65 4.31 -18.08
N HIS A 37 -0.78 3.01 -18.37
CA HIS A 37 -1.04 2.03 -17.31
C HIS A 37 0.10 2.07 -16.29
N LEU A 38 -0.22 2.13 -15.00
CA LEU A 38 0.76 2.28 -13.94
C LEU A 38 0.90 0.97 -13.16
N LEU A 39 2.13 0.55 -12.90
CA LEU A 39 2.43 -0.57 -12.00
C LEU A 39 3.22 -0.04 -10.81
N VAL A 40 2.56 0.14 -9.68
CA VAL A 40 3.17 0.61 -8.44
C VAL A 40 3.56 -0.59 -7.58
N PHE A 41 4.85 -0.73 -7.32
CA PHE A 41 5.38 -1.85 -6.55
C PHE A 41 6.32 -1.41 -5.44
N GLY A 42 6.40 -2.22 -4.39
CA GLY A 42 7.20 -1.91 -3.20
C GLY A 42 6.73 -2.67 -1.97
N PRO A 43 7.45 -2.60 -0.84
CA PRO A 43 7.06 -3.31 0.37
C PRO A 43 5.68 -2.85 0.89
N SER A 44 5.02 -3.71 1.66
CA SER A 44 3.78 -3.33 2.33
C SER A 44 4.04 -2.14 3.28
N GLY A 45 3.05 -1.26 3.44
CA GLY A 45 3.19 -0.07 4.30
C GLY A 45 4.03 1.09 3.75
N ALA A 46 4.70 0.95 2.60
CA ALA A 46 5.49 2.03 1.98
C ALA A 46 4.66 3.17 1.35
N GLY A 47 3.35 3.24 1.63
CA GLY A 47 2.47 4.30 1.12
C GLY A 47 2.09 4.22 -0.35
N LYS A 48 2.15 3.03 -0.98
CA LYS A 48 1.72 2.82 -2.38
C LYS A 48 0.30 3.35 -2.64
N LYS A 49 -0.67 2.94 -1.80
CA LYS A 49 -2.07 3.38 -1.92
C LYS A 49 -2.21 4.89 -1.72
N THR A 50 -1.50 5.45 -0.74
CA THR A 50 -1.50 6.90 -0.49
C THR A 50 -1.02 7.69 -1.71
N ARG A 51 0.06 7.25 -2.37
CA ARG A 51 0.56 7.90 -3.59
C ARG A 51 -0.44 7.85 -4.73
N ILE A 52 -1.08 6.70 -4.92
CA ILE A 52 -2.11 6.53 -5.95
C ILE A 52 -3.31 7.42 -5.66
N MET A 53 -3.76 7.50 -4.41
CA MET A 53 -4.85 8.39 -4.02
C MET A 53 -4.49 9.86 -4.25
N CYS A 54 -3.26 10.29 -3.91
CA CYS A 54 -2.78 11.63 -4.21
C CYS A 54 -2.75 11.91 -5.73
N LEU A 55 -2.30 10.93 -6.53
CA LEU A 55 -2.26 11.02 -7.98
C LEU A 55 -3.66 11.16 -8.59
N LEU A 56 -4.61 10.33 -8.13
CA LEU A 56 -6.00 10.39 -8.56
C LEU A 56 -6.64 11.73 -8.17
N ARG A 57 -6.35 12.24 -6.98
CA ARG A 57 -6.82 13.55 -6.54
C ARG A 57 -6.27 14.69 -7.40
N GLU A 58 -5.03 14.57 -7.90
CA GLU A 58 -4.47 15.59 -8.81
C GLU A 58 -5.05 15.51 -10.22
N LEU A 59 -5.43 14.31 -10.68
CA LEU A 59 -6.09 14.09 -11.99
C LEU A 59 -7.56 14.51 -12.01
N TYR A 60 -8.35 14.11 -11.01
CA TYR A 60 -9.81 14.25 -10.99
C TYR A 60 -10.33 15.22 -9.91
N GLY A 61 -9.44 15.81 -9.13
CA GLY A 61 -9.78 16.72 -8.03
C GLY A 61 -10.32 16.01 -6.78
N ALA A 62 -10.92 16.80 -5.88
CA ALA A 62 -11.45 16.31 -4.60
C ALA A 62 -12.67 15.37 -4.72
N GLY A 63 -13.21 15.19 -5.94
CA GLY A 63 -14.33 14.27 -6.18
C GLY A 63 -14.00 12.80 -5.97
N VAL A 64 -12.70 12.45 -6.00
CA VAL A 64 -12.17 11.09 -5.80
C VAL A 64 -12.38 10.57 -4.38
N GLU A 65 -12.37 11.45 -3.38
CA GLU A 65 -12.50 11.05 -1.98
C GLU A 65 -13.93 10.63 -1.61
N LYS A 66 -14.91 10.95 -2.48
CA LYS A 66 -16.28 10.44 -2.37
C LYS A 66 -16.30 8.99 -2.88
N LEU A 67 -15.94 8.08 -2.00
CA LEU A 67 -15.99 6.64 -2.22
C LEU A 67 -17.41 6.15 -1.92
N ARG A 68 -18.02 5.45 -2.88
CA ARG A 68 -19.22 4.64 -2.67
C ARG A 68 -18.80 3.18 -2.61
N ILE A 69 -19.35 2.44 -1.66
CA ILE A 69 -19.13 1.00 -1.60
C ILE A 69 -20.25 0.37 -2.42
N GLU A 70 -19.90 -0.21 -3.57
CA GLU A 70 -20.81 -0.99 -4.39
C GLU A 70 -20.63 -2.47 -4.06
N HIS A 71 -21.71 -3.10 -3.61
CA HIS A 71 -21.78 -4.54 -3.44
C HIS A 71 -22.28 -5.16 -4.74
N GLN A 72 -21.38 -5.73 -5.52
CA GLN A 72 -21.75 -6.50 -6.71
C GLN A 72 -21.90 -7.97 -6.32
N THR A 73 -23.12 -8.49 -6.40
CA THR A 73 -23.39 -9.91 -6.25
C THR A 73 -23.13 -10.60 -7.58
N ILE A 74 -21.99 -11.28 -7.73
CA ILE A 74 -21.73 -12.10 -8.90
C ILE A 74 -22.22 -13.53 -8.60
N THR A 75 -23.06 -14.05 -9.49
CA THR A 75 -23.46 -15.46 -9.43
C THR A 75 -22.48 -16.27 -10.25
N THR A 76 -21.71 -17.14 -9.59
CA THR A 76 -20.85 -18.09 -10.29
C THR A 76 -21.70 -19.09 -11.09
N PRO A 77 -21.15 -19.70 -12.17
CA PRO A 77 -21.81 -20.82 -12.86
C PRO A 77 -22.10 -22.03 -11.93
N SER A 78 -21.51 -22.05 -10.73
CA SER A 78 -21.73 -23.04 -9.68
C SER A 78 -22.86 -22.68 -8.68
N LYS A 79 -23.74 -21.71 -8.99
CA LYS A 79 -24.86 -21.24 -8.12
C LYS A 79 -24.44 -20.68 -6.75
N LYS A 80 -23.15 -20.48 -6.48
CA LYS A 80 -22.68 -19.73 -5.29
C LYS A 80 -22.74 -18.23 -5.60
N LYS A 81 -23.46 -17.50 -4.73
CA LYS A 81 -23.48 -16.03 -4.72
C LYS A 81 -22.23 -15.56 -4.01
N ILE A 82 -21.36 -14.84 -4.73
CA ILE A 82 -20.20 -14.18 -4.14
C ILE A 82 -20.53 -12.68 -4.11
N GLU A 83 -20.52 -12.12 -2.91
CA GLU A 83 -20.67 -10.69 -2.69
C GLU A 83 -19.29 -10.03 -2.80
N ILE A 84 -19.06 -9.33 -3.91
CA ILE A 84 -17.83 -8.57 -4.09
C ILE A 84 -18.10 -7.15 -3.61
N SER A 85 -17.32 -6.71 -2.63
CA SER A 85 -17.29 -5.29 -2.25
C SER A 85 -16.30 -4.58 -3.16
N THR A 86 -16.82 -3.83 -4.12
CA THR A 86 -16.02 -2.91 -4.94
C THR A 86 -16.16 -1.52 -4.37
N ILE A 87 -15.05 -0.81 -4.19
CA ILE A 87 -15.09 0.58 -3.75
C ILE A 87 -15.08 1.41 -5.03
N ALA A 88 -16.26 1.90 -5.42
CA ALA A 88 -16.45 2.70 -6.61
C ALA A 88 -16.53 4.17 -6.23
N SER A 89 -15.70 5.01 -6.83
CA SER A 89 -15.93 6.45 -6.90
C SER A 89 -16.51 6.81 -8.27
N ASN A 90 -16.96 8.05 -8.42
CA ASN A 90 -17.48 8.57 -9.69
C ASN A 90 -16.45 8.50 -10.84
N TYR A 91 -15.16 8.39 -10.54
CA TYR A 91 -14.06 8.44 -11.52
C TYR A 91 -13.08 7.27 -11.46
N HIS A 92 -13.10 6.48 -10.38
CA HIS A 92 -12.23 5.32 -10.25
C HIS A 92 -12.92 4.15 -9.55
N LEU A 93 -12.59 2.93 -9.96
CA LEU A 93 -13.08 1.71 -9.34
C LEU A 93 -11.90 1.00 -8.66
N GLU A 94 -11.92 0.88 -7.33
CA GLU A 94 -11.01 -0.02 -6.61
C GLU A 94 -11.63 -1.42 -6.53
N VAL A 95 -10.91 -2.41 -7.05
CA VAL A 95 -11.33 -3.82 -6.97
C VAL A 95 -10.21 -4.66 -6.38
N ASN A 96 -10.53 -5.46 -5.37
CA ASN A 96 -9.66 -6.55 -4.94
C ASN A 96 -9.90 -7.75 -5.86
N PRO A 97 -8.89 -8.22 -6.61
CA PRO A 97 -9.11 -9.13 -7.70
C PRO A 97 -9.21 -10.62 -7.32
N SER A 98 -9.28 -10.95 -6.02
CA SER A 98 -9.49 -12.33 -5.55
C SER A 98 -10.70 -13.04 -6.18
N ASP A 99 -11.68 -12.31 -6.72
CA ASP A 99 -12.95 -12.86 -7.17
C ASP A 99 -13.37 -12.47 -8.61
N ILE A 100 -12.44 -12.01 -9.45
CA ILE A 100 -12.78 -11.51 -10.80
C ILE A 100 -12.41 -12.52 -11.89
N THR A 101 -13.34 -13.39 -12.26
CA THR A 101 -13.23 -14.23 -13.49
C THR A 101 -14.21 -13.86 -14.59
N HIS A 102 -15.17 -12.95 -14.37
CA HIS A 102 -16.14 -12.60 -15.41
C HIS A 102 -16.34 -11.09 -15.57
N THR A 103 -15.95 -10.63 -16.76
CA THR A 103 -16.38 -9.43 -17.49
C THR A 103 -16.81 -8.25 -16.63
N ILE A 104 -15.84 -7.50 -16.12
CA ILE A 104 -16.11 -6.17 -15.61
C ILE A 104 -16.44 -5.29 -16.82
N SER A 105 -17.68 -4.82 -16.91
CA SER A 105 -18.06 -3.74 -17.81
C SER A 105 -17.54 -2.44 -17.19
N LEU A 106 -16.31 -2.08 -17.57
CA LEU A 106 -15.61 -0.93 -17.06
C LEU A 106 -16.14 0.35 -17.74
N TYR A 107 -17.07 1.02 -17.08
CA TYR A 107 -17.51 2.38 -17.45
C TYR A 107 -16.72 3.49 -16.71
N SER A 108 -15.62 3.13 -16.05
CA SER A 108 -14.79 4.06 -15.28
C SER A 108 -13.49 4.36 -16.03
N SER A 109 -13.10 5.65 -16.10
CA SER A 109 -11.87 6.08 -16.80
C SER A 109 -10.59 5.50 -16.18
N VAL A 110 -10.57 5.21 -14.87
CA VAL A 110 -9.44 4.60 -14.17
C VAL A 110 -9.88 3.43 -13.27
N VAL A 111 -9.11 2.34 -13.29
CA VAL A 111 -9.33 1.16 -12.44
C VAL A 111 -8.11 0.92 -11.57
N LEU A 112 -8.30 0.83 -10.25
CA LEU A 112 -7.28 0.48 -9.29
C LEU A 112 -7.44 -0.99 -8.89
N LEU A 113 -6.43 -1.81 -9.20
CA LEU A 113 -6.36 -3.19 -8.75
C LEU A 113 -5.32 -3.30 -7.63
N THR A 114 -5.77 -3.68 -6.44
CA THR A 114 -4.89 -3.92 -5.30
C THR A 114 -4.45 -5.37 -5.23
N GLU A 115 -3.27 -5.66 -4.68
CA GLU A 115 -2.81 -7.03 -4.41
C GLU A 115 -2.79 -7.95 -5.66
N VAL A 116 -2.35 -7.42 -6.80
CA VAL A 116 -2.26 -8.16 -8.08
C VAL A 116 -1.35 -9.38 -7.97
N ASP A 117 -0.43 -9.40 -7.01
CA ASP A 117 0.46 -10.51 -6.71
C ASP A 117 -0.24 -11.74 -6.10
N LYS A 118 -1.45 -11.58 -5.57
CA LYS A 118 -2.29 -12.70 -5.10
C LYS A 118 -3.11 -13.35 -6.22
N LEU A 119 -3.08 -12.80 -7.44
CA LEU A 119 -3.83 -13.34 -8.55
C LEU A 119 -3.21 -14.60 -9.15
N THR A 120 -4.08 -15.53 -9.55
CA THR A 120 -3.70 -16.68 -10.36
C THR A 120 -3.15 -16.23 -11.72
N LYS A 121 -2.25 -17.02 -12.30
CA LYS A 121 -1.65 -16.70 -13.61
C LYS A 121 -2.72 -16.56 -14.70
N ASP A 122 -3.78 -17.38 -14.66
CA ASP A 122 -4.89 -17.32 -15.61
C ASP A 122 -5.66 -16.01 -15.51
N ALA A 123 -5.92 -15.52 -14.28
CA ALA A 123 -6.53 -14.22 -14.05
C ALA A 123 -5.63 -13.08 -14.55
N GLN A 124 -4.31 -13.16 -14.36
CA GLN A 124 -3.37 -12.19 -14.93
C GLN A 124 -3.38 -12.21 -16.47
N HIS A 125 -3.49 -13.38 -17.10
CA HIS A 125 -3.64 -13.49 -18.56
C HIS A 125 -4.99 -12.96 -19.06
N ALA A 126 -6.07 -13.13 -18.30
CA ALA A 126 -7.36 -12.49 -18.59
C ALA A 126 -7.27 -10.97 -18.47
N LEU A 127 -6.64 -10.45 -17.41
CA LEU A 127 -6.42 -9.02 -17.22
C LEU A 127 -5.63 -8.41 -18.37
N ARG A 128 -4.58 -9.09 -18.84
CA ARG A 128 -3.82 -8.67 -20.02
C ARG A 128 -4.72 -8.50 -21.25
N ARG A 129 -5.60 -9.47 -21.54
CA ARG A 129 -6.53 -9.39 -22.67
C ARG A 129 -7.50 -8.21 -22.53
N THR A 130 -8.00 -7.98 -21.33
CA THR A 130 -8.89 -6.84 -21.02
C THR A 130 -8.16 -5.51 -21.19
N MET A 131 -6.90 -5.42 -20.74
CA MET A 131 -6.07 -4.23 -20.87
C MET A 131 -5.81 -3.89 -22.35
N GLU A 132 -5.56 -4.89 -23.19
CA GLU A 132 -5.38 -4.69 -24.64
C GLU A 132 -6.70 -4.28 -25.32
N LYS A 133 -7.84 -4.87 -24.92
CA LYS A 133 -9.15 -4.57 -25.52
C LYS A 133 -9.68 -3.18 -25.18
N TYR A 134 -9.43 -2.70 -23.96
CA TYR A 134 -9.99 -1.44 -23.43
C TYR A 134 -8.94 -0.35 -23.22
N MET A 135 -7.82 -0.40 -23.96
CA MET A 135 -6.72 0.57 -23.82
C MET A 135 -7.16 2.03 -24.05
N SER A 136 -8.15 2.26 -24.93
CA SER A 136 -8.67 3.60 -25.24
C SER A 136 -9.66 4.14 -24.22
N THR A 137 -10.37 3.26 -23.51
CA THR A 137 -11.47 3.66 -22.60
C THR A 137 -11.07 3.59 -21.12
N CYS A 138 -10.15 2.70 -20.76
CA CYS A 138 -9.80 2.41 -19.37
C CYS A 138 -8.29 2.49 -19.15
N ARG A 139 -7.85 3.32 -18.20
CA ARG A 139 -6.48 3.27 -17.67
C ARG A 139 -6.46 2.41 -16.41
N LEU A 140 -5.39 1.64 -16.23
CA LEU A 140 -5.26 0.71 -15.09
C LEU A 140 -4.09 1.12 -14.21
N ILE A 141 -4.31 1.10 -12.90
CA ILE A 141 -3.28 1.26 -11.88
C ILE A 141 -3.23 -0.05 -11.09
N LEU A 142 -2.08 -0.71 -11.13
CA LEU A 142 -1.84 -1.98 -10.49
C LEU A 142 -0.95 -1.78 -9.27
N CYS A 143 -1.38 -2.27 -8.10
CA CYS A 143 -0.54 -2.33 -6.91
C CYS A 143 -0.07 -3.75 -6.67
N CYS A 144 1.24 -3.93 -6.51
CA CYS A 144 1.79 -5.20 -6.04
C CYS A 144 2.84 -4.99 -4.95
N ASN A 145 3.05 -6.02 -4.13
CA ASN A 145 4.15 -6.04 -3.17
C ASN A 145 5.44 -6.55 -3.82
N SER A 146 5.32 -7.63 -4.60
CA SER A 146 6.44 -8.28 -5.28
C SER A 146 6.22 -8.33 -6.78
N THR A 147 7.18 -7.81 -7.54
CA THR A 147 7.15 -7.84 -9.02
C THR A 147 7.39 -9.24 -9.59
N SER A 148 8.01 -10.14 -8.83
CA SER A 148 8.35 -11.50 -9.29
C SER A 148 7.13 -12.37 -9.58
N LYS A 149 6.00 -12.09 -8.90
CA LYS A 149 4.74 -12.83 -9.08
C LYS A 149 3.89 -12.30 -10.24
N VAL A 150 4.29 -11.19 -10.86
CA VAL A 150 3.57 -10.55 -11.96
C VAL A 150 4.14 -11.05 -13.29
N ILE A 151 3.26 -11.50 -14.20
CA ILE A 151 3.68 -11.95 -15.53
C ILE A 151 4.37 -10.82 -16.33
N ALA A 152 5.44 -11.15 -17.05
CA ALA A 152 6.20 -10.21 -17.87
C ALA A 152 5.37 -9.39 -18.88
N PRO A 153 4.30 -9.94 -19.52
CA PRO A 153 3.45 -9.19 -20.43
C PRO A 153 2.75 -7.98 -19.79
N ILE A 154 2.40 -8.03 -18.51
CA ILE A 154 1.81 -6.88 -17.80
C ILE A 154 2.91 -5.86 -17.53
N ARG A 155 4.06 -6.30 -17.01
CA ARG A 155 5.19 -5.43 -16.68
C ARG A 155 5.71 -4.63 -17.89
N SER A 156 5.73 -5.23 -19.08
CA SER A 156 6.17 -4.56 -20.31
C SER A 156 5.22 -3.46 -20.80
N ARG A 157 3.94 -3.48 -20.39
CA ARG A 157 2.90 -2.56 -20.87
C ARG A 157 2.55 -1.47 -19.85
N CYS A 158 3.11 -1.56 -18.64
CA CYS A 158 2.87 -0.61 -17.56
C CYS A 158 4.13 0.17 -17.23
N LEU A 159 3.98 1.46 -16.94
CA LEU A 159 5.02 2.26 -16.34
C LEU A 159 5.24 1.77 -14.90
N ALA A 160 6.40 1.17 -14.65
CA ALA A 160 6.73 0.57 -13.37
C ALA A 160 7.29 1.63 -12.41
N VAL A 161 6.53 1.95 -11.35
CA VAL A 161 6.92 2.90 -10.30
C VAL A 161 7.30 2.14 -9.05
N ARG A 162 8.59 2.20 -8.71
CA ARG A 162 9.13 1.60 -7.49
C ARG A 162 8.97 2.55 -6.31
N VAL A 163 8.16 2.17 -5.33
CA VAL A 163 8.07 2.87 -4.04
C VAL A 163 8.94 2.13 -3.03
N ALA A 164 10.10 2.69 -2.72
CA ALA A 164 10.99 2.12 -1.71
C ALA A 164 10.42 2.31 -0.30
N ALA A 165 10.84 1.44 0.63
CA ALA A 165 10.55 1.65 2.04
C ALA A 165 11.14 3.00 2.50
N PRO A 166 10.46 3.70 3.43
CA PRO A 166 11.00 4.93 4.01
C PRO A 166 12.24 4.62 4.85
N SER A 167 13.16 5.57 4.88
CA SER A 167 14.34 5.54 5.76
C SER A 167 13.95 5.77 7.22
N ILE A 168 14.84 5.40 8.15
CA ILE A 168 14.62 5.63 9.59
C ILE A 168 14.43 7.13 9.91
N GLU A 169 15.11 8.01 9.19
CA GLU A 169 15.01 9.45 9.35
C GLU A 169 13.64 10.00 8.94
N GLU A 170 13.08 9.48 7.84
CA GLU A 170 11.74 9.82 7.37
C GLU A 170 10.67 9.30 8.33
N VAL A 171 10.83 8.08 8.86
CA VAL A 171 9.95 7.53 9.89
C VAL A 171 10.02 8.36 11.17
N ARG A 172 11.23 8.77 11.59
CA ARG A 172 11.43 9.66 12.74
C ARG A 172 10.71 11.00 12.55
N GLY A 173 10.77 11.58 11.35
CA GLY A 173 10.03 12.81 11.02
C GLY A 173 8.53 12.66 11.26
N ARG A 174 7.94 11.55 10.80
CA ARG A 174 6.52 11.25 11.02
C ARG A 174 6.18 11.00 12.48
N LEU A 175 7.02 10.28 13.22
CA LEU A 175 6.83 10.09 14.66
C LEU A 175 6.87 11.43 15.41
N TYR A 176 7.76 12.35 15.00
CA TYR A 176 7.83 13.68 15.59
C TYR A 176 6.57 14.51 15.33
N GLU A 177 6.01 14.45 14.12
CA GLU A 177 4.71 15.09 13.82
C GLU A 177 3.58 14.54 14.72
N LEU A 178 3.51 13.22 14.89
CA LEU A 178 2.51 12.59 15.77
C LEU A 178 2.66 13.04 17.23
N LEU A 179 3.90 13.15 17.72
CA LEU A 179 4.19 13.67 19.06
C LEU A 179 3.79 15.15 19.19
N THR A 180 4.02 15.95 18.15
CA THR A 180 3.62 17.37 18.09
C THR A 180 2.10 17.53 18.17
N HIS A 181 1.34 16.58 17.64
CA HIS A 181 -0.11 16.53 17.75
C HIS A 181 -0.64 15.98 19.09
N CYS A 182 0.21 15.95 20.13
CA CYS A 182 -0.12 15.53 21.49
C CYS A 182 -0.63 14.08 21.59
N ILE A 183 -0.18 13.20 20.70
CA ILE A 183 -0.47 11.77 20.80
C ILE A 183 0.49 11.14 21.82
N PRO A 184 -0.01 10.49 22.89
CA PRO A 184 0.84 9.83 23.87
C PRO A 184 1.75 8.78 23.23
N PRO A 185 3.05 8.75 23.56
CA PRO A 185 4.01 7.83 22.94
C PRO A 185 3.71 6.36 23.24
N GLU A 186 3.04 6.06 24.36
CA GLU A 186 2.58 4.71 24.70
C GLU A 186 1.55 4.18 23.69
N ILE A 187 0.64 5.04 23.22
CA ILE A 187 -0.38 4.63 22.24
C ILE A 187 0.27 4.39 20.88
N ILE A 188 1.25 5.22 20.51
CA ILE A 188 2.05 5.03 19.29
C ILE A 188 2.75 3.66 19.34
N MET A 189 3.41 3.34 20.46
CA MET A 189 4.12 2.07 20.63
C MET A 189 3.16 0.87 20.54
N LYS A 190 2.03 0.91 21.26
CA LYS A 190 1.03 -0.19 21.26
C LYS A 190 0.41 -0.39 19.88
N SER A 191 0.03 0.70 19.20
CA SER A 191 -0.54 0.63 17.85
C SER A 191 0.47 0.11 16.82
N LEU A 192 1.74 0.51 16.95
CA LEU A 192 2.79 0.04 16.06
C LEU A 192 3.07 -1.44 16.30
N LEU A 193 3.16 -1.87 17.57
CA LEU A 193 3.32 -3.27 17.94
C LEU A 193 2.18 -4.15 17.40
N SER A 194 0.92 -3.75 17.58
CA SER A 194 -0.22 -4.55 17.11
C SER A 194 -0.17 -4.78 15.59
N GLU A 195 0.21 -3.75 14.84
CA GLU A 195 0.30 -3.84 13.38
C GLU A 195 1.52 -4.66 12.92
N LEU A 196 2.65 -4.54 13.63
CA LEU A 196 3.82 -5.38 13.37
C LEU A 196 3.54 -6.85 13.68
N LEU A 197 2.89 -7.16 14.80
CA LEU A 197 2.55 -8.54 15.18
C LEU A 197 1.56 -9.20 14.22
N ASN A 198 0.70 -8.43 13.55
CA ASN A 198 -0.18 -8.96 12.51
C ASN A 198 0.57 -9.38 11.23
N ASN A 199 1.67 -8.68 10.92
CA ASN A 199 2.45 -8.89 9.69
C ASN A 199 3.71 -9.76 9.88
N CYS A 200 4.12 -10.04 11.12
CA CYS A 200 5.29 -10.87 11.43
C CYS A 200 4.94 -12.35 11.59
N ASP A 201 5.91 -13.22 11.29
CA ASP A 201 5.81 -14.67 11.55
C ASP A 201 5.83 -14.99 13.05
N GLY A 202 5.17 -16.09 13.42
CA GLY A 202 4.94 -16.48 14.83
C GLY A 202 6.22 -16.58 15.69
N GLN A 203 7.35 -16.95 15.09
CA GLN A 203 8.65 -17.03 15.77
C GLN A 203 9.18 -15.64 16.16
N LEU A 204 9.03 -14.66 15.27
CA LEU A 204 9.48 -13.29 15.51
C LEU A 204 8.58 -12.55 16.51
N LYS A 205 7.31 -12.95 16.64
CA LYS A 205 6.33 -12.28 17.52
C LYS A 205 6.78 -12.24 18.98
N ALA A 206 7.40 -13.31 19.47
CA ALA A 206 7.89 -13.38 20.85
C ALA A 206 8.98 -12.32 21.10
N ASP A 207 9.98 -12.26 20.21
CA ASP A 207 11.10 -11.33 20.32
C ASP A 207 10.62 -9.88 20.19
N VAL A 208 9.74 -9.60 19.23
CA VAL A 208 9.18 -8.27 19.01
C VAL A 208 8.35 -7.81 20.21
N ALA A 209 7.58 -8.69 20.84
CA ALA A 209 6.81 -8.39 22.04
C ALA A 209 7.72 -8.07 23.25
N GLN A 210 8.78 -8.86 23.46
CA GLN A 210 9.76 -8.61 24.52
C GLN A 210 10.48 -7.27 24.31
N MET A 211 10.87 -6.98 23.07
CA MET A 211 11.48 -5.69 22.72
C MET A 211 10.54 -4.54 23.00
N ALA A 212 9.27 -4.64 22.58
CA ALA A 212 8.31 -3.58 22.80
C ALA A 212 8.12 -3.30 24.29
N ALA A 213 8.02 -4.34 25.14
CA ALA A 213 7.96 -4.18 26.59
C ALA A 213 9.21 -3.49 27.17
N TYR A 214 10.40 -3.87 26.69
CA TYR A 214 11.66 -3.24 27.09
C TYR A 214 11.72 -1.75 26.72
N TYR A 215 11.36 -1.39 25.49
CA TYR A 215 11.35 -0.01 25.03
C TYR A 215 10.23 0.82 25.65
N GLU A 216 9.07 0.23 25.94
CA GLU A 216 7.96 0.88 26.68
C GLU A 216 8.38 1.20 28.11
N HIS A 217 9.04 0.29 28.82
CA HIS A 217 9.56 0.58 30.16
C HIS A 217 10.62 1.70 30.14
N ARG A 218 11.53 1.68 29.16
CA ARG A 218 12.54 2.74 29.01
C ARG A 218 11.96 4.10 28.62
N LEU A 219 10.86 4.09 27.88
CA LEU A 219 10.12 5.31 27.51
C LEU A 219 9.61 6.04 28.76
N GLN A 220 9.12 5.31 29.76
CA GLN A 220 8.60 5.89 31.00
C GLN A 220 9.72 6.46 31.90
N LEU A 221 10.91 5.87 31.85
CA LEU A 221 12.08 6.34 32.59
C LEU A 221 12.83 7.49 31.89
N GLY A 222 12.66 7.64 30.57
CA GLY A 222 13.38 8.59 29.74
C GLY A 222 12.70 9.96 29.61
N SER A 223 13.48 11.02 29.42
CA SER A 223 12.96 12.38 29.23
C SER A 223 12.53 12.69 27.80
N LYS A 224 13.06 11.96 26.80
CA LYS A 224 12.79 12.20 25.37
C LYS A 224 12.24 10.93 24.71
N ALA A 225 10.91 10.89 24.57
CA ALA A 225 10.18 9.78 23.98
C ALA A 225 10.66 9.37 22.57
N ILE A 226 11.10 10.33 21.76
CA ILE A 226 11.46 10.09 20.35
C ILE A 226 12.64 9.13 20.19
N TYR A 227 13.65 9.19 21.06
CA TYR A 227 14.81 8.31 20.95
C TYR A 227 14.45 6.85 21.22
N HIS A 228 13.50 6.60 22.13
CA HIS A 228 13.05 5.24 22.46
C HIS A 228 12.20 4.67 21.33
N LEU A 229 11.33 5.49 20.72
CA LEU A 229 10.55 5.09 19.55
C LEU A 229 11.44 4.81 18.34
N GLU A 230 12.39 5.69 18.05
CA GLU A 230 13.37 5.51 16.97
C GLU A 230 14.21 4.25 17.19
N ALA A 231 14.72 4.05 18.40
CA ALA A 231 15.52 2.88 18.74
C ALA A 231 14.71 1.58 18.60
N PHE A 232 13.43 1.57 18.98
CA PHE A 232 12.56 0.42 18.78
C PHE A 232 12.40 0.08 17.30
N VAL A 233 12.08 1.07 16.47
CA VAL A 233 11.91 0.89 15.02
C VAL A 233 13.22 0.42 14.37
N ALA A 234 14.34 1.05 14.70
CA ALA A 234 15.65 0.68 14.17
C ALA A 234 16.04 -0.76 14.55
N LYS A 235 15.80 -1.14 15.82
CA LYS A 235 16.08 -2.51 16.29
C LYS A 235 15.18 -3.53 15.61
N PHE A 236 13.89 -3.22 15.45
CA PHE A 236 12.95 -4.06 14.73
C PHE A 236 13.38 -4.26 13.27
N MET A 237 13.74 -3.19 12.57
CA MET A 237 14.22 -3.26 11.18
C MET A 237 15.48 -4.12 11.05
N ALA A 238 16.42 -4.01 11.98
CA ALA A 238 17.65 -4.81 11.96
C ALA A 238 17.35 -6.32 12.14
N ILE A 239 16.47 -6.67 13.07
CA ILE A 239 16.07 -8.06 13.32
C ILE A 239 15.27 -8.61 12.14
N TYR A 240 14.32 -7.84 11.63
CA TYR A 240 13.51 -8.25 10.49
C TYR A 240 14.33 -8.42 9.22
N LYS A 241 15.34 -7.56 9.00
CA LYS A 241 16.28 -7.70 7.89
C LYS A 241 17.09 -8.98 7.99
N ARG A 242 17.65 -9.28 9.18
CA ARG A 242 18.40 -10.52 9.42
C ARG A 242 17.52 -11.75 9.19
N PHE A 243 16.29 -11.74 9.69
CA PHE A 243 15.33 -12.82 9.47
C PHE A 243 15.01 -13.05 7.99
N MET A 244 14.84 -11.98 7.20
CA MET A 244 14.63 -12.12 5.76
C MET A 244 15.87 -12.65 5.02
N GLU A 245 17.07 -12.24 5.43
CA GLU A 245 18.33 -12.73 4.85
C GLU A 245 18.52 -14.22 5.17
N ASP A 246 18.33 -14.62 6.43
CA ASP A 246 18.41 -16.02 6.88
C ASP A 246 17.36 -16.91 6.15
N GLY A 247 16.16 -16.38 5.91
CA GLY A 247 15.10 -17.08 5.15
C GLY A 247 15.39 -17.21 3.65
N LEU A 248 16.14 -16.26 3.06
CA LEU A 248 16.58 -16.32 1.67
C LEU A 248 17.72 -17.33 1.48
N GLU A 249 18.65 -17.42 2.44
CA GLU A 249 19.67 -18.47 2.45
C GLU A 249 19.06 -19.86 2.59
N ALA A 250 18.04 -20.02 3.44
CA ALA A 250 17.33 -21.29 3.60
C ALA A 250 16.54 -21.76 2.35
N MET A 251 16.21 -20.85 1.41
CA MET A 251 15.58 -21.21 0.12
C MET A 251 16.59 -21.51 -1.00
N MET A 252 17.88 -21.22 -0.79
CA MET A 252 18.94 -21.47 -1.77
C MET A 252 19.65 -22.83 -1.59
N PHE A 253 19.28 -23.59 -0.55
CA PHE A 253 19.79 -24.95 -0.29
C PHE A 253 18.69 -26.01 -0.39
#